data_AF-A0A838TFJ9-F1
#
_entry.id   AF-A0A838TFJ9-F1
#
_cell.length_a   1.000
_cell.length_b   1.000
_cell.length_c   1.000
_cell.angle_alpha   90.00
_cell.angle_beta   90.00
_cell.angle_gamma   90.00
#
_symmetry.space_group_name_H-M   'P 1'
#
loop_
_entity.id
_entity.type
_entity.pdbx_description
1 polymer ?
#
loop_
_entity_poly.entity_id
_entity_poly.type
_entity_poly.pdbx_seq_one_letter_code
_entity_poly.pdbx_strand_id
1 'polypeptide(L)' 'MERVIETSVWVDFFRPRTPKAVKLQLKPWVMRHDLALCEPVLCELLRSAPTAQRSFLQRHLATIPVLP' A
#
# COMPACT_ATOMS: atom_id res chain seq x y z
N MET A 1 -18.68 2.91 3.65
CA MET A 1 -17.84 4.12 3.74
C MET A 1 -16.42 3.69 3.51
N GLU A 2 -15.82 4.10 2.41
CA GLU A 2 -14.46 3.72 2.04
C GLU A 2 -13.44 4.47 2.91
N ARG A 3 -12.29 3.85 3.14
CA ARG A 3 -11.18 4.45 3.89
C ARG A 3 -9.96 4.51 2.99
N VAL A 4 -9.38 5.70 2.89
CA VAL A 4 -8.07 5.88 2.28
C VAL A 4 -7.02 5.78 3.37
N ILE A 5 -6.04 4.91 3.15
CA ILE A 5 -4.86 4.80 4.00
C ILE A 5 -3.75 5.65 3.40
N GLU A 6 -3.10 6.42 4.25
CA GLU A 6 -2.02 7.34 3.87
C GLU A 6 -0.76 6.57 3.39
N THR A 7 0.01 7.18 2.49
CA THR A 7 1.17 6.55 1.84
C THR A 7 2.20 6.00 2.82
N SER A 8 2.47 6.65 3.95
CA SER A 8 3.47 6.19 4.92
C SER A 8 3.17 4.78 5.45
N VAL A 9 1.90 4.42 5.67
CA VAL A 9 1.50 3.08 6.11
C VAL A 9 1.85 2.04 5.05
N TRP A 10 1.58 2.35 3.79
CA TRP A 10 1.92 1.49 2.67
C TRP A 10 3.43 1.35 2.49
N VAL A 11 4.16 2.45 2.58
CA VAL A 11 5.63 2.47 2.51
C VAL A 11 6.22 1.61 3.61
N ASP A 12 5.78 1.75 4.85
CA ASP A 12 6.28 0.95 5.95
C ASP A 12 5.90 -0.52 5.83
N PHE A 13 4.70 -0.83 5.32
CA PHE A 13 4.29 -2.21 5.08
C PHE A 13 5.18 -2.91 4.04
N PHE A 14 5.45 -2.25 2.91
CA PHE A 14 6.21 -2.84 1.80
C PHE A 14 7.74 -2.72 1.96
N ARG A 15 8.23 -1.71 2.68
CA ARG A 15 9.68 -1.48 2.86
C ARG A 15 10.36 -2.73 3.45
N PRO A 16 11.42 -3.26 2.82
CA PRO A 16 12.09 -4.48 3.29
C PRO A 16 12.65 -4.38 4.71
N ARG A 17 13.16 -3.20 5.08
CA ARG A 17 13.80 -2.95 6.39
C ARG A 17 12.84 -2.69 7.54
N THR A 18 11.54 -2.54 7.28
CA THR A 18 10.57 -2.30 8.37
C THR A 18 10.49 -3.52 9.27
N PRO A 19 10.61 -3.37 10.61
CA PRO A 19 10.53 -4.49 11.54
C PRO A 19 9.25 -5.31 11.36
N LYS A 20 9.36 -6.63 11.47
CA LYS A 20 8.21 -7.55 11.32
C LYS A 20 7.06 -7.21 12.27
N ALA A 21 7.36 -6.79 13.51
CA ALA A 21 6.36 -6.39 14.48
C ALA A 21 5.51 -5.21 13.99
N VAL A 22 6.15 -4.19 13.39
CA VAL A 22 5.44 -3.05 12.78
C VAL A 22 4.57 -3.54 11.62
N LYS A 23 5.10 -4.37 10.72
CA LYS A 23 4.30 -4.92 9.60
C LYS A 23 3.07 -5.70 10.07
N LEU A 24 3.19 -6.45 11.17
CA LEU A 24 2.07 -7.17 11.78
C LEU A 24 0.99 -6.21 12.33
N GLN A 25 1.40 -5.06 12.88
CA GLN A 25 0.46 -4.01 13.33
C GLN A 25 -0.22 -3.30 12.16
N LEU A 26 0.48 -3.13 11.02
CA LEU A 26 -0.06 -2.49 9.82
C LEU A 26 -0.95 -3.41 8.98
N LYS A 27 -0.71 -4.74 9.04
CA LYS A 27 -1.42 -5.74 8.24
C LYS A 27 -2.96 -5.64 8.30
N PRO A 28 -3.61 -5.46 9.47
CA PRO A 28 -5.06 -5.34 9.55
C PRO A 28 -5.61 -4.14 8.79
N TRP A 29 -4.82 -3.09 8.58
CA TRP A 29 -5.23 -1.89 7.86
C TRP A 29 -5.13 -2.06 6.35
N VAL A 30 -4.01 -2.58 5.86
CA VAL A 30 -3.79 -2.80 4.41
C VAL A 30 -4.62 -3.95 3.84
N MET A 31 -5.18 -4.82 4.69
CA MET A 31 -6.03 -5.95 4.29
C MET A 31 -7.53 -5.67 4.49
N ARG A 32 -7.92 -4.43 4.80
CA ARG A 32 -9.33 -4.11 5.01
C ARG A 32 -10.13 -4.23 3.70
N HIS A 33 -11.38 -4.68 3.82
CA HIS A 33 -12.29 -4.80 2.68
C HIS A 33 -12.87 -3.45 2.22
N ASP A 34 -12.89 -2.44 3.10
CA ASP A 34 -13.35 -1.08 2.82
C ASP A 34 -12.21 -0.15 2.42
N LEU A 35 -11.06 -0.71 2.03
CA LEU A 35 -9.87 0.03 1.65
C LEU A 35 -9.99 0.55 0.22
N ALA A 36 -9.67 1.82 0.04
CA ALA A 36 -9.49 2.42 -1.26
C ALA A 36 -8.15 3.19 -1.33
N LEU A 37 -7.65 3.38 -2.54
CA LEU A 37 -6.52 4.24 -2.85
C LEU A 37 -7.01 5.55 -3.45
N CYS A 38 -6.14 6.55 -3.51
CA CYS A 38 -6.28 7.70 -4.39
C CYS A 38 -5.07 7.75 -5.34
N GLU A 39 -5.22 8.45 -6.46
CA GLU A 39 -4.16 8.56 -7.48
C GLU A 39 -2.79 9.04 -6.92
N PRO A 40 -2.73 10.04 -6.00
CA PRO A 40 -1.46 10.46 -5.40
C PRO A 40 -0.74 9.32 -4.66
N VAL A 41 -1.46 8.57 -3.83
CA VAL A 41 -0.91 7.43 -3.06
C VAL A 41 -0.40 6.35 -4.02
N LEU A 42 -1.17 6.02 -5.07
CA LEU A 42 -0.76 5.05 -6.08
C LEU A 42 0.55 5.46 -6.77
N CYS A 43 0.65 6.74 -7.16
CA CYS A 43 1.85 7.28 -7.81
C CYS A 43 3.08 7.21 -6.90
N GLU A 44 2.94 7.62 -5.64
CA GLU A 44 4.05 7.59 -4.67
C GLU A 44 4.55 6.17 -4.40
N LEU A 45 3.65 5.20 -4.28
CA LEU A 45 4.01 3.80 -4.07
C LEU A 45 4.74 3.20 -5.27
N LEU A 46 4.23 3.42 -6.48
CA LEU A 46 4.86 2.88 -7.69
C LEU A 46 6.20 3.57 -8.01
N ARG A 47 6.36 4.85 -7.66
CA ARG A 47 7.61 5.59 -7.84
C ARG A 47 8.67 5.18 -6.83
N SER A 48 8.28 4.88 -5.59
CA SER A 48 9.21 4.51 -4.51
C SER A 48 9.57 3.02 -4.48
N ALA A 49 8.79 2.18 -5.16
CA ALA A 49 9.03 0.75 -5.27
C ALA A 49 10.37 0.42 -5.95
N PRO A 50 11.22 -0.45 -5.36
CA PRO A 50 12.35 -1.03 -6.06
C PRO A 50 11.89 -1.78 -7.31
N THR A 51 12.67 -1.76 -8.39
CA THR A 51 12.32 -2.41 -9.67
C THR A 51 11.89 -3.87 -9.50
N ALA A 52 12.58 -4.62 -8.64
CA ALA A 52 12.26 -6.02 -8.35
C ALA A 52 10.88 -6.24 -7.70
N GLN A 53 10.32 -5.22 -7.02
CA GLN A 53 9.03 -5.30 -6.34
C GLN A 53 7.90 -4.62 -7.12
N ARG A 54 8.22 -3.82 -8.13
CA ARG A 54 7.25 -3.00 -8.87
C ARG A 54 6.13 -3.83 -9.48
N SER A 55 6.45 -4.94 -10.15
CA SER A 55 5.43 -5.79 -10.78
C SER A 55 4.50 -6.45 -9.76
N PHE A 56 5.01 -6.80 -8.57
CA PHE A 56 4.18 -7.33 -7.49
C PHE A 56 3.25 -6.24 -6.94
N LEU A 57 3.79 -5.05 -6.67
CA LEU A 57 3.02 -3.93 -6.15
C LEU A 57 1.94 -3.47 -7.12
N GLN A 58 2.24 -3.37 -8.41
CA GLN A 58 1.25 -3.03 -9.43
C GLN A 58 0.07 -4.01 -9.44
N ARG A 59 0.34 -5.32 -9.40
CA ARG A 59 -0.73 -6.33 -9.34
C ARG A 59 -1.55 -6.23 -8.06
N HIS A 60 -0.89 -6.02 -6.92
CA HIS A 60 -1.58 -5.91 -5.64
C HIS A 60 -2.45 -4.65 -5.58
N LEU A 61 -1.90 -3.49 -5.93
CA LEU A 61 -2.62 -2.21 -5.90
C LEU A 61 -3.76 -2.17 -6.92
N ALA A 62 -3.64 -2.86 -8.06
CA ALA A 62 -4.73 -2.99 -9.04
C ALA A 62 -5.96 -3.77 -8.52
N THR A 63 -5.85 -4.49 -7.39
CA THR A 63 -7.01 -5.14 -6.74
C THR A 63 -7.77 -4.24 -5.78
N ILE A 64 -7.28 -3.02 -5.54
CA ILE A 64 -7.84 -2.06 -4.59
C ILE A 64 -8.58 -0.97 -5.38
N PRO A 65 -9.83 -0.61 -5.03
CA PRO A 65 -10.54 0.47 -5.69
C PRO A 65 -9.77 1.79 -5.55
N VAL A 66 -9.77 2.59 -6.62
CA VAL A 66 -9.19 3.94 -6.62
C VAL A 66 -10.35 4.92 -6.65
N LEU A 67 -10.38 5.83 -5.67
CA LEU A 67 -11.35 6.91 -5.62
C LEU A 67 -10.94 8.04 -6.57
N PRO A 68 -11.93 8.73 -7.19
CA PRO A 68 -11.67 9.87 -8.05
C PRO A 68 -11.05 11.07 -7.31
#